data_AF-A0A9W9C579-F1
#
_entry.id   AF-A0A9W9C579-F1
#
_cell.length_a   1.000
_cell.length_b   1.000
_cell.length_c   1.000
_cell.angle_alpha   90.00
_cell.angle_beta   90.00
_cell.angle_gamma   90.00
#
_symmetry.space_group_name_H-M   'P 1'
#
loop_
_entity.id
_entity.type
_entity.pdbx_description
1 polymer ?
#
loop_
_entity_poly.entity_id
_entity_poly.type
_entity_poly.pdbx_seq_one_letter_code
_entity_poly.pdbx_strand_id
1 'polypeptide(L)'
;MTASTTPQWLQKVNKKRSIRDDLTEILFKDALKQANELDCFFKENGRLVGPLHGVPMTLKDQFDVQGYDSTLGYVGRAFKPAEQDCVLVALLRQMGAIIIAKSNLPQSIMVSK
;
A
#
# COMPACT_ATOMS: atom_id res chain seq x y z
N MET A 1 6.21 13.37 -17.80
CA MET A 1 5.34 12.19 -17.63
C MET A 1 3.97 12.69 -17.20
N THR A 2 2.97 12.45 -18.06
CA THR A 2 1.63 13.04 -18.07
C THR A 2 0.66 12.18 -17.26
N ALA A 3 -0.27 12.83 -16.55
CA ALA A 3 -1.31 12.26 -15.68
C ALA A 3 -2.31 11.28 -16.34
N SER A 4 -2.07 10.85 -17.58
CA SER A 4 -2.94 9.95 -18.35
C SER A 4 -2.48 8.49 -18.35
N THR A 5 -1.28 8.19 -17.85
CA THR A 5 -0.75 6.81 -17.84
C THR A 5 -0.99 6.18 -16.49
N THR A 6 -2.03 5.34 -16.39
CA THR A 6 -2.21 4.44 -15.24
C THR A 6 -0.90 3.71 -14.96
N PRO A 7 -0.37 3.73 -13.73
CA PRO A 7 0.90 3.07 -13.44
C PRO A 7 0.85 1.60 -13.85
N GLN A 8 1.91 1.13 -14.52
CA GLN A 8 1.94 -0.23 -15.09
C GLN A 8 1.69 -1.32 -14.03
N TRP A 9 2.07 -1.05 -12.78
CA TRP A 9 1.81 -1.95 -11.66
C TRP A 9 0.31 -2.08 -11.35
N LEU A 10 -0.51 -1.04 -11.53
CA LEU A 10 -1.95 -1.09 -11.26
C LEU A 10 -2.66 -2.03 -12.23
N GLN A 11 -2.29 -1.99 -13.51
CA GLN A 11 -2.80 -2.92 -14.53
C GLN A 11 -2.46 -4.38 -14.20
N LYS A 12 -1.21 -4.62 -13.75
CA LYS A 12 -0.76 -5.97 -13.34
C LYS A 12 -1.52 -6.48 -12.12
N VAL A 13 -1.79 -5.62 -11.14
CA VAL A 13 -2.53 -6.00 -9.92
C VAL A 13 -3.99 -6.32 -10.24
N ASN A 14 -4.67 -5.48 -11.03
CA ASN A 14 -6.06 -5.75 -11.44
C ASN A 14 -6.19 -7.06 -12.22
N LYS A 15 -5.23 -7.36 -13.12
CA LYS A 15 -5.23 -8.62 -13.87
C LYS A 15 -5.00 -9.84 -12.97
N LYS A 16 -4.09 -9.74 -11.98
CA LYS A 16 -3.80 -10.84 -11.05
C LYS A 16 -4.92 -11.08 -10.03
N ARG A 17 -5.62 -10.03 -9.60
CA ARG A 17 -6.73 -10.13 -8.64
C ARG A 17 -7.84 -11.05 -9.13
N SER A 18 -8.12 -11.07 -10.44
CA SER A 18 -9.10 -12.01 -11.02
C SER A 18 -8.74 -13.49 -10.82
N ILE A 19 -7.52 -13.79 -10.36
CA ILE A 19 -6.96 -15.14 -10.23
C ILE A 19 -6.68 -15.48 -8.74
N ARG A 20 -6.49 -14.48 -7.86
CA ARG A 20 -6.15 -14.68 -6.43
C ARG A 20 -6.81 -13.61 -5.54
N ASP A 21 -7.50 -14.05 -4.48
CA ASP A 21 -8.08 -13.23 -3.41
C ASP A 21 -7.10 -13.06 -2.23
N ASP A 22 -5.85 -12.70 -2.52
CA ASP A 22 -4.80 -12.51 -1.52
C ASP A 22 -4.73 -11.08 -0.98
N LEU A 23 -5.63 -10.19 -1.40
CA LEU A 23 -5.68 -8.78 -0.96
C LEU A 23 -6.92 -8.51 -0.11
N THR A 24 -6.72 -7.90 1.06
CA THR A 24 -7.79 -7.53 2.00
C THR A 24 -8.25 -6.09 1.76
N GLU A 25 -7.30 -5.15 1.76
CA GLU A 25 -7.58 -3.71 1.60
C GLU A 25 -6.93 -3.15 0.34
N ILE A 26 -7.66 -2.28 -0.37
CA ILE A 26 -7.21 -1.69 -1.64
C ILE A 26 -6.96 -0.19 -1.45
N LEU A 27 -5.69 0.20 -1.57
CA LEU A 27 -5.22 1.56 -1.31
C LEU A 27 -4.95 2.36 -2.59
N PHE A 28 -5.56 1.98 -3.73
CA PHE A 28 -5.20 2.55 -5.03
C PHE A 28 -5.41 4.06 -5.13
N LYS A 29 -6.43 4.61 -4.47
CA LYS A 29 -6.68 6.06 -4.48
C LYS A 29 -5.51 6.82 -3.84
N ASP A 30 -5.09 6.37 -2.65
CA ASP A 30 -3.99 6.99 -1.93
C ASP A 30 -2.65 6.72 -2.60
N ALA A 31 -2.45 5.51 -3.14
CA ALA A 31 -1.28 5.15 -3.90
C ALA A 31 -1.09 6.03 -5.16
N LEU A 32 -2.18 6.32 -5.88
CA LEU A 32 -2.14 7.22 -7.04
C LEU A 32 -1.86 8.66 -6.64
N LYS A 33 -2.45 9.12 -5.52
CA LYS A 33 -2.16 10.45 -4.97
C LYS A 33 -0.68 10.57 -4.61
N GLN A 34 -0.15 9.60 -3.88
CA GLN A 34 1.26 9.55 -3.48
C GLN A 34 2.19 9.48 -4.70
N ALA A 35 1.84 8.68 -5.72
CA ALA A 35 2.62 8.61 -6.97
C ALA A 35 2.72 9.99 -7.65
N ASN A 36 1.61 10.72 -7.73
CA ASN A 36 1.59 12.06 -8.32
C ASN A 36 2.42 13.05 -7.49
N GLU A 37 2.37 12.99 -6.16
CA GLU A 37 3.17 13.84 -5.28
C GLU A 37 4.68 13.57 -5.47
N LEU A 38 5.07 12.30 -5.58
CA LEU A 38 6.46 11.91 -5.85
C LEU A 38 6.93 12.38 -7.24
N ASP A 39 6.08 12.26 -8.27
CA ASP A 39 6.38 12.76 -9.62
C ASP A 39 6.54 14.29 -9.66
N CYS A 40 5.67 15.03 -8.94
CA CYS A 40 5.80 16.47 -8.81
C CYS A 40 7.08 16.86 -8.08
N PHE A 41 7.37 16.21 -6.96
CA PHE A 41 8.61 16.45 -6.20
C PHE A 41 9.85 16.22 -7.06
N PHE A 42 9.88 15.15 -7.86
CA PHE A 42 11.00 14.85 -8.74
C PHE A 42 11.18 15.90 -9.84
N LYS A 43 10.07 16.36 -10.45
CA LYS A 43 10.11 17.42 -11.47
C LYS A 43 10.62 18.75 -10.93
N GLU A 44 10.26 19.10 -9.70
CA GLU A 44 10.63 20.38 -9.09
C GLU A 44 12.06 20.37 -8.53
N ASN A 45 12.47 19.29 -7.86
CA ASN A 45 13.73 19.24 -7.12
C ASN A 45 14.86 18.53 -7.87
N GLY A 46 14.55 17.77 -8.91
CA GLY A 46 15.53 16.97 -9.65
C GLY A 46 16.19 15.85 -8.84
N ARG A 47 15.66 15.52 -7.65
CA ARG A 47 16.18 14.48 -6.75
C ARG A 47 15.08 13.54 -6.28
N LEU A 48 15.46 12.32 -5.94
CA LEU A 48 14.57 11.33 -5.35
C LEU A 48 14.32 11.65 -3.87
N VAL A 49 13.12 11.32 -3.37
CA VAL A 49 12.76 11.48 -1.94
C VAL A 49 13.56 10.51 -1.06
N GLY A 50 13.83 9.31 -1.56
CA GLY A 50 14.53 8.26 -0.83
C GLY A 50 14.82 7.04 -1.71
N PRO A 51 15.41 5.97 -1.12
CA PRO A 51 15.85 4.79 -1.86
C PRO A 51 14.70 3.96 -2.45
N LEU A 52 13.46 4.14 -1.96
CA LEU A 52 12.27 3.43 -2.45
C LEU A 52 11.33 4.34 -3.25
N HIS A 53 11.83 5.48 -3.74
CA HIS A 53 11.03 6.46 -4.46
C HIS A 53 10.26 5.83 -5.64
N GLY A 54 8.93 5.86 -5.55
CA GLY A 54 8.04 5.36 -6.59
C GLY A 54 7.87 3.84 -6.64
N VAL A 55 8.45 3.10 -5.68
CA VAL A 55 8.39 1.63 -5.65
C VAL A 55 7.04 1.19 -5.07
N PRO A 56 6.18 0.50 -5.84
CA PRO A 56 4.91 -0.02 -5.34
C PRO A 56 5.12 -1.28 -4.49
N MET A 57 4.51 -1.34 -3.32
CA MET A 57 4.57 -2.50 -2.43
C MET A 57 3.25 -2.76 -1.71
N THR A 58 3.04 -4.02 -1.34
CA THR A 58 1.94 -4.44 -0.46
C THR A 58 2.45 -4.64 0.95
N LEU A 59 1.54 -4.56 1.92
CA LEU A 59 1.84 -4.83 3.32
C LEU A 59 0.95 -5.94 3.85
N LYS A 60 1.48 -6.76 4.76
CA LYS A 60 0.63 -7.71 5.47
C LYS A 60 -0.43 -6.97 6.28
N ASP A 61 -1.62 -7.55 6.37
CA ASP A 61 -2.78 -6.98 7.05
C ASP A 61 -2.52 -6.55 8.52
N GLN A 62 -1.47 -7.08 9.16
CA GLN A 62 -1.04 -6.72 10.51
C GLN A 62 -0.56 -5.27 10.67
N PHE A 63 -0.15 -4.60 9.59
CA PHE A 63 0.46 -3.27 9.67
C PHE A 63 -0.60 -2.20 9.58
N ASP A 64 -0.64 -1.30 10.57
CA ASP A 64 -1.58 -0.19 10.57
C ASP A 64 -1.23 0.83 9.49
N VAL A 65 -2.21 1.09 8.63
CA VAL A 65 -2.18 2.15 7.61
C VAL A 65 -3.36 3.06 7.89
N GLN A 66 -3.10 4.35 8.04
CA GLN A 66 -4.11 5.34 8.37
C GLN A 66 -5.30 5.26 7.40
N GLY A 67 -6.50 5.15 7.95
CA GLY A 67 -7.75 5.10 7.19
C GLY A 67 -8.13 3.70 6.66
N TYR A 68 -7.33 2.67 6.93
CA TYR A 68 -7.61 1.29 6.52
C TYR A 68 -7.63 0.34 7.71
N ASP A 69 -8.37 -0.76 7.56
CA ASP A 69 -8.52 -1.77 8.59
C ASP A 69 -7.26 -2.63 8.74
N SER A 70 -7.00 -3.07 9.97
CA SER A 70 -5.99 -4.08 10.33
C SER A 70 -6.68 -5.22 11.06
N THR A 71 -7.13 -6.23 10.31
CA THR A 71 -7.99 -7.29 10.86
C THR A 71 -7.21 -8.41 11.55
N LEU A 72 -5.96 -8.67 11.14
CA LEU A 72 -5.17 -9.84 11.57
C LEU A 72 -5.89 -11.18 11.34
N GLY A 73 -6.80 -11.22 10.36
CA GLY A 73 -7.67 -12.36 10.07
C GLY A 73 -8.88 -12.50 11.01
N TYR A 74 -9.10 -11.54 11.91
CA TYR A 74 -10.26 -11.53 12.82
C TYR A 74 -11.39 -10.64 12.29
N VAL A 75 -12.57 -11.23 12.08
CA VAL A 75 -13.77 -10.50 11.66
C VAL A 75 -14.16 -9.39 12.66
N GLY A 76 -13.93 -9.61 13.97
CA GLY A 76 -14.22 -8.60 15.01
C GLY A 76 -13.33 -7.35 14.97
N ARG A 77 -12.29 -7.34 14.13
CA ARG A 77 -11.40 -6.20 13.88
C ARG A 77 -11.66 -5.51 12.53
N ALA A 78 -12.62 -6.01 11.74
CA ALA A 78 -13.08 -5.32 10.55
C ALA A 78 -13.88 -4.04 10.91
N PHE A 79 -13.94 -3.10 9.98
CA PHE A 79 -14.59 -1.80 10.09
C PHE A 79 -14.07 -0.95 11.25
N LYS A 80 -12.76 -1.07 11.53
CA LYS A 80 -12.04 -0.34 12.57
C LYS A 80 -10.76 0.22 11.95
N PRO A 81 -10.88 1.28 11.15
CA PRO A 81 -9.74 1.83 10.43
C PRO A 81 -8.73 2.39 11.42
N ALA A 82 -7.44 2.18 11.13
CA ALA A 82 -6.38 2.71 11.96
C ALA A 82 -6.37 4.25 11.91
N GLU A 83 -6.22 4.89 13.08
CA GLU A 83 -6.15 6.35 13.20
C GLU A 83 -4.84 6.92 12.65
N GLN A 84 -3.77 6.13 12.74
CA GLN A 84 -2.41 6.54 12.36
C GLN A 84 -1.65 5.37 11.71
N ASP A 85 -0.69 5.72 10.87
CA ASP A 85 0.26 4.75 10.34
C ASP A 85 1.13 4.17 11.46
N CYS A 86 1.46 2.88 11.37
CA CYS A 86 2.51 2.32 12.21
C CYS A 86 3.89 2.89 11.82
N VAL A 87 4.85 2.82 12.74
CA VAL A 87 6.21 3.39 12.54
C VAL A 87 6.87 2.86 11.27
N LEU A 88 6.67 1.59 10.94
CA LEU A 88 7.21 0.99 9.71
C LEU A 88 6.58 1.61 8.45
N VAL A 89 5.26 1.79 8.44
CA VAL A 89 4.54 2.40 7.32
C VAL A 89 4.99 3.85 7.12
N ALA A 90 5.12 4.60 8.21
CA ALA A 90 5.63 5.97 8.17
C ALA A 90 7.04 6.03 7.58
N LEU A 91 7.94 5.15 8.01
CA LEU A 91 9.31 5.07 7.48
C LEU A 91 9.34 4.72 5.99
N LEU A 92 8.54 3.74 5.57
CA LEU A 92 8.45 3.34 4.15
C LEU A 92 7.94 4.49 3.28
N ARG A 93 6.92 5.22 3.75
CA ARG A 93 6.40 6.42 3.06
C ARG A 93 7.47 7.52 2.98
N GLN A 94 8.22 7.76 4.05
CA GLN A 94 9.35 8.70 4.05
C GLN A 94 10.47 8.30 3.08
N MET A 95 10.72 7.00 2.90
CA MET A 95 11.68 6.49 1.91
C MET A 95 11.15 6.58 0.46
N GLY A 96 9.90 7.00 0.28
CA GLY A 96 9.24 7.19 -1.01
C GLY A 96 8.51 5.95 -1.55
N ALA A 97 8.30 4.92 -0.71
CA ALA A 97 7.56 3.73 -1.11
C ALA A 97 6.06 4.01 -1.24
N ILE A 98 5.42 3.40 -2.24
CA ILE A 98 4.00 3.54 -2.53
C ILE A 98 3.28 2.28 -2.05
N ILE A 99 2.40 2.42 -1.06
CA ILE A 99 1.63 1.30 -0.52
C ILE A 99 0.33 1.15 -1.31
N ILE A 100 0.18 0.02 -2.00
CA ILE A 100 -0.92 -0.17 -2.98
C ILE A 100 -2.09 -1.01 -2.45
N ALA A 101 -1.82 -1.92 -1.53
CA ALA A 101 -2.82 -2.84 -0.98
C ALA A 101 -2.30 -3.51 0.30
N LYS A 102 -3.22 -4.05 1.11
CA LYS A 102 -2.89 -5.00 2.17
C LYS A 102 -3.12 -6.43 1.69
N SER A 103 -2.23 -7.34 2.07
CA SER A 103 -2.31 -8.76 1.75
C SER A 103 -2.83 -9.57 2.94
N ASN A 104 -3.63 -10.59 2.64
CA ASN A 104 -4.19 -11.53 3.61
C ASN A 104 -3.10 -12.29 4.37
N LEU A 105 -3.40 -12.70 5.59
CA LEU A 105 -2.53 -13.47 6.47
C LEU A 105 -3.33 -14.55 7.22
N PRO A 106 -2.71 -15.69 7.59
CA PRO A 106 -3.38 -16.69 8.42
C PRO A 106 -3.75 -16.07 9.77
N GLN A 107 -4.91 -16.44 10.31
CA GLN A 107 -5.44 -15.84 11.54
C GLN A 107 -4.39 -15.83 12.66
N SER A 108 -4.19 -14.66 13.28
CA SER A 108 -3.18 -14.46 14.33
C SER A 108 -1.73 -14.74 13.91
N ILE A 109 -1.42 -14.79 12.61
CA ILE A 109 -0.08 -15.11 12.07
C ILE A 109 0.37 -16.53 12.48
N MET A 110 -0.55 -17.35 12.98
CA MET A 110 -0.27 -18.71 13.43
C MET A 110 -0.71 -19.70 12.37
N VAL A 111 0.15 -20.66 12.07
CA VAL A 111 -0.17 -21.80 11.21
C VAL A 111 0.26 -23.05 11.96
N SER A 112 -0.68 -23.93 12.29
CA SER A 112 -0.33 -25.31 12.65
C SER A 112 0.03 -26.03 11.36
N LYS A 113 1.24 -26.60 11.31
CA LYS A 113 1.57 -27.61 10.31
C LYS A 113 0.84 -28.91 10.64
#